data_AF-A0A7S4PTQ9-F1
#
_entry.id   AF-A0A7S4PTQ9-F1
#
_cell.length_a   1.000
_cell.length_b   1.000
_cell.length_c   1.000
_cell.angle_alpha   90.00
_cell.angle_beta   90.00
_cell.angle_gamma   90.00
#
_symmetry.space_group_name_H-M   'P 1'
#
loop_
_entity.id
_entity.type
_entity.pdbx_description
1 polymer ?
#
loop_
_entity_poly.entity_id
_entity_poly.type
_entity_poly.pdbx_seq_one_letter_code
_entity_poly.pdbx_strand_id
1 'polypeptide(L)'
;MQPVPGASAGDALRQPLLEEGGPGRPKRLPSERRWNAARGPPLLSRSRSDLLDTVSFLEGEEGTEGEELAQEAGVPAAAAEQVVQPPESGARAAEESVPPLQNAPSSHLPHGGERGTPARAIRPVLLPAMLFASTVASAASLLTLQRSLVTALHGESFWYTAAVASVYGVTIGSMLFTAACDPGQLSSDTHRAWLAGDPLPRRAHKSWRLERPVLRFDHYCRWVGNCVGLRNHRVFMVMTAGLVASALLGAAADAALGLALLLGGAPPRGAGGGGALPALGWLGRALLAAHLAYSAGLFHCAVPILRLHAGLVSRNELVHEWKRDDFYVIRTSPVGEPIWVNDLDVDDYNEYFDHFEYDASRNPFDKGCAANCWLFWCTARSGPGQLGEF
;
A
#
# COMPACT_ATOMS: atom_id res chain seq x y z
N MET A 1 -3.46 -55.24 -73.93
CA MET A 1 -3.87 -54.32 -75.01
C MET A 1 -3.21 -52.98 -74.79
N GLN A 2 -2.48 -52.46 -75.78
CA GLN A 2 -2.23 -51.02 -75.95
C GLN A 2 -3.17 -50.50 -77.07
N PRO A 3 -3.34 -49.17 -77.24
CA PRO A 3 -2.46 -48.40 -78.15
C PRO A 3 -2.03 -46.99 -77.64
N VAL A 4 -1.15 -46.32 -78.42
CA VAL A 4 -0.40 -45.07 -78.14
C VAL A 4 -0.25 -44.27 -79.47
N PRO A 5 -0.64 -42.97 -79.57
CA PRO A 5 0.28 -41.81 -79.38
C PRO A 5 -0.43 -40.52 -78.82
N GLY A 6 0.20 -39.34 -78.66
CA GLY A 6 1.61 -38.93 -78.71
C GLY A 6 1.81 -37.40 -78.98
N ALA A 7 3.08 -36.96 -79.09
CA ALA A 7 3.59 -35.61 -79.46
C ALA A 7 3.47 -34.45 -78.42
N SER A 8 4.40 -33.48 -78.31
CA SER A 8 5.82 -33.34 -78.76
C SER A 8 6.55 -32.21 -77.98
N ALA A 9 7.87 -32.11 -78.11
CA ALA A 9 8.76 -31.24 -77.30
C ALA A 9 8.97 -29.79 -77.81
N GLY A 10 9.54 -28.90 -76.97
CA GLY A 10 10.14 -27.61 -77.41
C GLY A 10 10.39 -26.55 -76.32
N ASP A 11 11.67 -26.34 -75.97
CA ASP A 11 12.28 -25.22 -75.19
C ASP A 11 11.95 -23.80 -75.69
N ALA A 12 12.16 -22.67 -74.99
CA ALA A 12 12.48 -22.33 -73.58
C ALA A 12 12.41 -20.79 -73.38
N LEU A 13 12.28 -20.28 -72.14
CA LEU A 13 13.18 -19.27 -71.50
C LEU A 13 12.57 -18.56 -70.26
N ARG A 14 13.27 -18.78 -69.11
CA ARG A 14 13.47 -17.89 -67.93
C ARG A 14 12.31 -17.53 -66.96
N GLN A 15 12.65 -17.69 -65.68
CA GLN A 15 11.87 -17.42 -64.46
C GLN A 15 11.84 -15.91 -64.09
N PRO A 16 11.09 -15.49 -63.05
CA PRO A 16 11.64 -15.53 -61.68
C PRO A 16 10.83 -16.36 -60.66
N LEU A 17 11.42 -16.48 -59.46
CA LEU A 17 11.16 -17.44 -58.39
C LEU A 17 10.15 -16.99 -57.31
N LEU A 18 9.36 -17.96 -56.80
CA LEU A 18 8.86 -18.14 -55.41
C LEU A 18 7.86 -17.08 -54.86
N GLU A 19 6.91 -17.41 -53.98
CA GLU A 19 6.66 -18.67 -53.24
C GLU A 19 5.15 -18.88 -52.94
N GLU A 20 4.74 -20.11 -52.61
CA GLU A 20 3.34 -20.52 -52.50
C GLU A 20 2.64 -20.22 -51.15
N GLY A 21 1.32 -20.11 -51.17
CA GLY A 21 0.48 -19.94 -49.98
C GLY A 21 -0.16 -21.25 -49.49
N GLY A 22 -0.36 -21.36 -48.17
CA GLY A 22 -1.08 -22.46 -47.51
C GLY A 22 -2.32 -21.97 -46.74
N PRO A 23 -3.45 -22.71 -46.71
CA PRO A 23 -4.72 -22.20 -46.18
C PRO A 23 -5.05 -22.63 -44.74
N GLY A 24 -5.81 -21.78 -44.02
CA GLY A 24 -6.75 -22.22 -42.97
C GLY A 24 -6.31 -22.07 -41.50
N ARG A 25 -6.53 -20.89 -40.89
CA ARG A 25 -6.64 -20.77 -39.42
C ARG A 25 -8.11 -20.85 -38.97
N PRO A 26 -8.44 -21.60 -37.90
CA PRO A 26 -9.74 -21.44 -37.24
C PRO A 26 -9.82 -20.08 -36.54
N LYS A 27 -10.98 -19.43 -36.60
CA LYS A 27 -11.24 -18.16 -35.92
C LYS A 27 -11.24 -18.39 -34.40
N ARG A 28 -10.26 -17.84 -33.67
CA ARG A 28 -10.36 -17.70 -32.21
C ARG A 28 -11.49 -16.72 -31.89
N LEU A 29 -12.40 -17.13 -31.00
CA LEU A 29 -13.30 -16.21 -30.31
C LEU A 29 -12.46 -15.21 -29.48
N PRO A 30 -12.97 -13.99 -29.22
CA PRO A 30 -12.25 -13.04 -28.38
C PRO A 30 -12.08 -13.63 -26.97
N SER A 31 -10.85 -13.96 -26.59
CA SER A 31 -10.53 -14.30 -25.21
C SER A 31 -10.84 -13.10 -24.33
N GLU A 32 -11.64 -13.31 -23.28
CA GLU A 32 -11.94 -12.26 -22.32
C GLU A 32 -10.65 -11.61 -21.82
N ARG A 33 -10.61 -10.27 -21.85
CA ARG A 33 -9.52 -9.51 -21.25
C ARG A 33 -9.62 -9.66 -19.74
N ARG A 34 -8.93 -10.66 -19.19
CA ARG A 34 -8.61 -10.71 -17.75
C ARG A 34 -8.00 -9.38 -17.36
N TRP A 35 -8.66 -8.69 -16.44
CA TRP A 35 -8.13 -7.48 -15.82
C TRP A 35 -6.93 -7.86 -14.95
N ASN A 36 -5.72 -7.68 -15.46
CA ASN A 36 -4.53 -7.69 -14.61
C ASN A 36 -4.57 -6.43 -13.73
N ALA A 37 -5.09 -6.56 -12.51
CA ALA A 37 -5.20 -5.46 -11.55
C ALA A 37 -3.84 -4.79 -11.22
N ALA A 38 -2.73 -5.49 -11.47
CA ALA A 38 -1.37 -4.94 -11.38
C ALA A 38 -1.07 -3.82 -12.40
N ARG A 39 -1.79 -3.74 -13.52
CA ARG A 39 -1.66 -2.66 -14.51
C ARG A 39 -2.93 -1.82 -14.53
N GLY A 40 -2.95 -0.79 -13.69
CA GLY A 40 -3.93 0.29 -13.76
C GLY A 40 -3.92 1.00 -15.12
N PRO A 41 -4.88 1.91 -15.39
CA PRO A 41 -4.94 2.62 -16.67
C PRO A 41 -3.61 3.32 -17.01
N PRO A 42 -3.20 3.31 -18.29
CA PRO A 42 -1.81 3.60 -18.73
C PRO A 42 -1.31 5.04 -18.49
N LEU A 43 -2.11 5.90 -17.86
CA LEU A 43 -1.72 7.25 -17.48
C LEU A 43 -0.83 7.31 -16.22
N LEU A 44 -0.75 6.23 -15.42
CA LEU A 44 0.02 6.19 -14.17
C LEU A 44 0.53 4.77 -13.82
N SER A 45 1.25 4.10 -14.73
CA SER A 45 1.98 2.86 -14.40
C SER A 45 3.35 3.19 -13.81
N ARG A 46 3.47 3.11 -12.47
CA ARG A 46 4.73 3.12 -11.73
C ARG A 46 5.37 1.72 -11.74
N SER A 47 6.70 1.65 -11.63
CA SER A 47 7.44 0.38 -11.48
C SER A 47 7.23 -0.24 -10.08
N ARG A 48 7.76 -1.46 -9.83
CA ARG A 48 7.77 -2.03 -8.47
C ARG A 48 8.70 -1.22 -7.57
N SER A 49 9.85 -0.80 -8.11
CA SER A 49 10.81 0.11 -7.48
C SER A 49 10.17 1.43 -7.01
N ASP A 50 9.45 2.15 -7.88
CA ASP A 50 8.71 3.39 -7.53
C ASP A 50 7.72 3.23 -6.36
N LEU A 51 7.08 2.04 -6.28
CA LEU A 51 6.12 1.72 -5.22
C LEU A 51 6.83 1.39 -3.91
N LEU A 52 7.95 0.68 -3.96
CA LEU A 52 8.76 0.40 -2.78
C LEU A 52 9.41 1.66 -2.22
N ASP A 53 9.89 2.58 -3.04
CA ASP A 53 10.33 3.90 -2.56
C ASP A 53 9.21 4.67 -1.87
N THR A 54 7.99 4.58 -2.42
CA THR A 54 6.80 5.18 -1.80
C THR A 54 6.51 4.57 -0.42
N VAL A 55 6.64 3.24 -0.26
CA VAL A 55 6.38 2.54 1.01
C VAL A 55 7.53 2.73 2.01
N SER A 56 8.77 2.69 1.56
CA SER A 56 9.95 3.07 2.34
C SER A 56 9.84 4.51 2.83
N PHE A 57 9.21 5.43 2.09
CA PHE A 57 8.93 6.77 2.61
C PHE A 57 7.84 6.81 3.71
N LEU A 58 6.94 5.82 3.78
CA LEU A 58 5.90 5.71 4.83
C LEU A 58 6.41 5.05 6.12
N GLU A 59 7.23 4.03 5.98
CA GLU A 59 7.68 3.16 7.09
C GLU A 59 9.10 3.50 7.53
N GLY A 60 9.89 4.05 6.60
CA GLY A 60 11.34 4.20 6.61
C GLY A 60 12.09 2.92 6.94
N GLU A 61 13.41 3.05 7.06
CA GLU A 61 14.27 1.91 7.38
C GLU A 61 13.88 1.32 8.74
N GLU A 62 13.25 0.14 8.70
CA GLU A 62 13.26 -0.87 9.76
C GLU A 62 14.51 -1.74 9.56
N GLY A 63 15.68 -1.11 9.48
CA GLY A 63 16.95 -1.81 9.36
C GLY A 63 17.40 -2.36 10.71
N THR A 64 17.65 -3.67 10.79
CA THR A 64 18.43 -4.46 11.78
C THR A 64 18.19 -4.26 13.28
N GLU A 65 18.02 -3.04 13.81
CA GLU A 65 17.76 -2.74 15.23
C GLU A 65 16.52 -3.46 15.77
N GLY A 66 15.55 -3.80 14.92
CA GLY A 66 14.32 -4.51 15.32
C GLY A 66 14.52 -5.99 15.67
N GLU A 67 15.46 -6.66 15.00
CA GLU A 67 15.85 -8.04 15.27
C GLU A 67 16.74 -8.10 16.52
N GLU A 68 17.70 -7.17 16.61
CA GLU A 68 18.60 -7.01 17.75
C GLU A 68 17.83 -6.73 19.05
N LEU A 69 16.81 -5.87 19.04
CA LEU A 69 15.94 -5.60 20.18
C LEU A 69 15.00 -6.77 20.55
N ALA A 70 14.62 -7.62 19.60
CA ALA A 70 13.90 -8.86 19.92
C ALA A 70 14.81 -9.86 20.64
N GLN A 71 16.10 -9.89 20.25
CA GLN A 71 17.14 -10.71 20.87
C GLN A 71 17.50 -10.20 22.29
N GLU A 72 17.64 -8.88 22.47
CA GLU A 72 17.86 -8.26 23.80
C GLU A 72 16.67 -8.45 24.76
N ALA A 73 15.44 -8.55 24.25
CA ALA A 73 14.24 -8.76 25.06
C ALA A 73 14.14 -10.19 25.67
N GLY A 74 15.13 -11.06 25.45
CA GLY A 74 15.15 -12.42 25.99
C GLY A 74 14.19 -13.38 25.29
N VAL A 75 13.78 -13.07 24.05
CA VAL A 75 13.00 -13.98 23.21
C VAL A 75 13.87 -15.21 22.91
N PRO A 76 13.40 -16.45 23.14
CA PRO A 76 14.20 -17.65 22.92
C PRO A 76 14.61 -17.78 21.45
N ALA A 77 15.87 -18.19 21.18
CA ALA A 77 16.44 -18.24 19.83
C ALA A 77 15.58 -19.02 18.81
N ALA A 78 14.88 -20.07 19.26
CA ALA A 78 13.94 -20.84 18.43
C ALA A 78 12.76 -20.02 17.87
N ALA A 79 12.40 -18.89 18.49
CA ALA A 79 11.40 -17.95 17.98
C ALA A 79 11.99 -16.88 17.04
N ALA A 80 13.32 -16.72 17.00
CA ALA A 80 14.03 -15.97 15.97
C ALA A 80 14.32 -16.85 14.73
N GLU A 81 14.62 -18.14 14.90
CA GLU A 81 14.84 -19.08 13.79
C GLU A 81 13.57 -19.37 12.95
N GLN A 82 12.36 -19.18 13.50
CA GLN A 82 11.11 -19.29 12.72
C GLN A 82 10.93 -18.19 11.65
N VAL A 83 11.88 -17.25 11.54
CA VAL A 83 11.91 -16.26 10.45
C VAL A 83 12.36 -16.87 9.12
N VAL A 84 13.11 -17.98 9.12
CA VAL A 84 13.68 -18.58 7.90
C VAL A 84 13.64 -20.12 7.95
N GLN A 85 12.53 -20.75 7.53
CA GLN A 85 12.54 -22.05 6.82
C GLN A 85 11.26 -22.24 5.96
N PRO A 86 11.39 -22.71 4.70
CA PRO A 86 10.25 -23.23 3.92
C PRO A 86 9.87 -24.66 4.37
N PRO A 87 8.69 -25.19 3.99
CA PRO A 87 8.24 -26.49 4.48
C PRO A 87 9.04 -27.64 3.83
N GLU A 88 9.91 -28.30 4.60
CA GLU A 88 10.61 -29.50 4.12
C GLU A 88 9.66 -30.65 3.81
N SER A 89 9.79 -31.19 2.60
CA SER A 89 9.11 -32.41 2.17
C SER A 89 9.92 -33.65 2.54
N GLY A 90 9.42 -34.46 3.47
CA GLY A 90 9.59 -35.91 3.43
C GLY A 90 10.91 -36.53 3.93
N ALA A 91 10.93 -36.80 5.23
CA ALA A 91 11.51 -37.99 5.87
C ALA A 91 13.03 -38.29 5.76
N ARG A 92 13.68 -38.29 6.93
CA ARG A 92 14.18 -39.54 7.54
C ARG A 92 14.41 -39.41 9.05
N ALA A 93 14.31 -40.54 9.76
CA ALA A 93 14.52 -40.62 11.19
C ALA A 93 15.99 -40.89 11.55
N ALA A 94 16.43 -40.34 12.68
CA ALA A 94 17.49 -40.89 13.52
C ALA A 94 17.20 -40.52 14.98
N GLU A 95 17.25 -41.50 15.88
CA GLU A 95 17.27 -41.25 17.31
C GLU A 95 18.64 -40.70 17.71
N GLU A 96 18.70 -39.66 18.55
CA GLU A 96 19.86 -39.46 19.41
C GLU A 96 19.44 -38.96 20.79
N SER A 97 20.10 -39.52 21.82
CA SER A 97 19.65 -39.50 23.21
C SER A 97 20.10 -38.27 23.98
N VAL A 98 19.17 -37.59 24.66
CA VAL A 98 19.47 -36.51 25.60
C VAL A 98 20.04 -37.06 26.93
N PRO A 99 21.24 -36.65 27.37
CA PRO A 99 21.66 -36.80 28.76
C PRO A 99 21.20 -35.59 29.60
N PRO A 100 20.71 -35.80 30.83
CA PRO A 100 20.36 -34.68 31.72
C PRO A 100 21.61 -34.19 32.48
N LEU A 101 21.77 -32.88 32.64
CA LEU A 101 21.89 -32.23 33.96
C LEU A 101 22.05 -30.69 33.85
N GLN A 102 21.30 -29.99 34.71
CA GLN A 102 21.76 -28.91 35.60
C GLN A 102 22.95 -28.02 35.14
N ASN A 103 22.66 -26.74 34.88
CA ASN A 103 23.17 -25.62 35.70
C ASN A 103 22.55 -24.29 35.22
N ALA A 104 21.74 -23.66 36.09
CA ALA A 104 21.27 -22.30 35.86
C ALA A 104 22.26 -21.30 36.49
N PRO A 105 22.84 -20.35 35.74
CA PRO A 105 23.56 -19.23 36.32
C PRO A 105 22.57 -18.19 36.83
N SER A 106 22.76 -17.79 38.09
CA SER A 106 21.99 -16.75 38.76
C SER A 106 22.12 -15.37 38.11
N SER A 107 20.98 -14.68 38.07
CA SER A 107 20.80 -13.22 37.98
C SER A 107 22.06 -12.33 38.15
N HIS A 108 22.43 -11.62 37.09
CA HIS A 108 23.17 -10.36 37.19
C HIS A 108 22.55 -9.31 36.25
N LEU A 109 21.76 -8.41 36.81
CA LEU A 109 21.35 -7.17 36.15
C LEU A 109 22.55 -6.21 36.09
N PRO A 110 22.92 -5.65 34.92
CA PRO A 110 23.79 -4.50 34.85
C PRO A 110 22.96 -3.23 35.13
N HIS A 111 23.08 -2.67 36.33
CA HIS A 111 22.80 -1.25 36.53
C HIS A 111 23.98 -0.44 35.98
N GLY A 112 23.76 0.29 34.89
CA GLY A 112 24.75 1.21 34.32
C GLY A 112 24.16 1.87 33.09
N GLY A 113 23.82 3.16 33.19
CA GLY A 113 23.02 3.82 32.16
C GLY A 113 23.86 4.63 31.16
N GLU A 114 23.40 4.66 29.91
CA GLU A 114 23.64 5.79 29.02
C GLU A 114 22.34 6.57 28.82
N ARG A 115 22.36 7.86 29.20
CA ARG A 115 21.29 8.79 28.82
C ARG A 115 21.46 9.15 27.35
N GLY A 116 20.83 8.36 26.48
CA GLY A 116 20.72 8.67 25.06
C GLY A 116 20.28 10.12 24.83
N THR A 117 20.95 10.77 23.87
CA THR A 117 20.84 12.23 23.68
C THR A 117 19.40 12.67 23.36
N PRO A 118 18.97 13.87 23.82
CA PRO A 118 17.60 14.36 23.61
C PRO A 118 17.23 14.52 22.12
N ALA A 119 18.20 14.53 21.20
CA ALA A 119 17.98 14.54 19.76
C ALA A 119 17.30 13.27 19.21
N ARG A 120 17.49 12.09 19.84
CA ARG A 120 16.90 10.82 19.35
C ARG A 120 15.38 10.75 19.63
N ALA A 121 14.89 11.46 20.65
CA ALA A 121 13.49 11.48 21.07
C ALA A 121 12.57 12.47 20.29
N ILE A 122 13.13 13.38 19.48
CA ILE A 122 12.36 14.44 18.79
C ILE A 122 11.78 13.95 17.45
N ARG A 123 12.38 12.92 16.84
CA ARG A 123 12.01 12.42 15.50
C ARG A 123 10.66 11.69 15.36
N PRO A 124 10.12 10.91 16.34
CA PRO A 124 8.95 10.06 16.10
C PRO A 124 7.60 10.81 16.05
N VAL A 125 7.53 12.07 16.50
CA VAL A 125 6.28 12.86 16.57
C VAL A 125 6.14 13.86 15.42
N LEU A 126 7.24 14.18 14.72
CA LEU A 126 7.24 15.24 13.69
C LEU A 126 6.36 14.91 12.49
N LEU A 127 6.45 13.69 11.93
CA LEU A 127 5.68 13.30 10.73
C LEU A 127 4.15 13.27 11.01
N PRO A 128 3.66 12.66 12.11
CA PRO A 128 2.24 12.76 12.47
C PRO A 128 1.78 14.19 12.71
N ALA A 129 2.58 15.01 13.40
CA ALA A 129 2.25 16.41 13.64
C ALA A 129 2.18 17.22 12.33
N MET A 130 3.08 16.99 11.37
CA MET A 130 3.07 17.68 10.07
C MET A 130 1.86 17.28 9.20
N LEU A 131 1.51 15.99 9.14
CA LEU A 131 0.33 15.55 8.40
C LEU A 131 -0.95 16.10 9.03
N PHE A 132 -1.10 16.02 10.35
CA PHE A 132 -2.23 16.57 11.06
C PHE A 132 -2.34 18.10 10.89
N ALA A 133 -1.27 18.85 11.16
CA ALA A 133 -1.26 20.30 11.08
C ALA A 133 -1.52 20.82 9.66
N SER A 134 -0.94 20.18 8.64
CA SER A 134 -1.20 20.57 7.24
C SER A 134 -2.63 20.24 6.80
N THR A 135 -3.19 19.10 7.22
CA THR A 135 -4.59 18.74 6.96
C THR A 135 -5.55 19.73 7.63
N VAL A 136 -5.26 20.15 8.87
CA VAL A 136 -6.02 21.18 9.59
C VAL A 136 -5.89 22.56 8.93
N ALA A 137 -4.68 22.95 8.49
CA ALA A 137 -4.46 24.22 7.79
C ALA A 137 -5.22 24.26 6.44
N SER A 138 -5.26 23.15 5.72
CA SER A 138 -6.04 22.99 4.49
C SER A 138 -7.55 23.08 4.75
N ALA A 139 -8.06 22.39 5.78
CA ALA A 139 -9.45 22.53 6.23
C ALA A 139 -9.78 24.00 6.59
N ALA A 140 -8.91 24.66 7.34
CA ALA A 140 -9.08 26.04 7.77
C ALA A 140 -9.08 27.01 6.59
N SER A 141 -8.22 26.80 5.59
CA SER A 141 -8.26 27.56 4.33
C SER A 141 -9.63 27.43 3.68
N LEU A 142 -10.04 26.20 3.35
CA LEU A 142 -11.30 25.94 2.65
C LEU A 142 -12.53 26.48 3.40
N LEU A 143 -12.57 26.35 4.73
CA LEU A 143 -13.66 26.80 5.58
C LEU A 143 -13.67 28.32 5.86
N THR A 144 -12.61 29.05 5.49
CA THR A 144 -12.52 30.51 5.67
C THR A 144 -12.46 31.26 4.34
N LEU A 145 -11.33 31.23 3.65
CA LEU A 145 -11.05 32.00 2.43
C LEU A 145 -11.95 31.54 1.28
N GLN A 146 -11.87 30.26 0.91
CA GLN A 146 -12.65 29.70 -0.19
C GLN A 146 -14.16 29.73 0.14
N ARG A 147 -14.58 29.44 1.38
CA ARG A 147 -15.98 29.63 1.82
C ARG A 147 -16.47 31.06 1.61
N SER A 148 -15.66 32.07 1.94
CA SER A 148 -16.01 33.48 1.75
C SER A 148 -16.16 33.82 0.27
N LEU A 149 -15.26 33.32 -0.58
CA LEU A 149 -15.33 33.47 -2.04
C LEU A 149 -16.56 32.78 -2.65
N VAL A 150 -16.85 31.53 -2.24
CA VAL A 150 -18.06 30.80 -2.66
C VAL A 150 -19.32 31.58 -2.27
N THR A 151 -19.38 32.11 -1.04
CA THR A 151 -20.52 32.92 -0.57
C THR A 151 -20.65 34.22 -1.39
N ALA A 152 -19.55 34.87 -1.74
CA ALA A 152 -19.57 36.10 -2.56
C ALA A 152 -20.03 35.85 -4.01
N LEU A 153 -19.70 34.69 -4.59
CA LEU A 153 -20.05 34.32 -5.97
C LEU A 153 -21.46 33.72 -6.10
N HIS A 154 -21.91 32.94 -5.11
CA HIS A 154 -23.14 32.16 -5.19
C HIS A 154 -24.24 32.60 -4.20
N GLY A 155 -23.96 33.56 -3.31
CA GLY A 155 -24.89 34.03 -2.27
C GLY A 155 -24.99 33.11 -1.04
N GLU A 156 -24.77 31.81 -1.21
CA GLU A 156 -24.76 30.81 -0.15
C GLU A 156 -23.54 29.89 -0.20
N SER A 157 -23.21 29.26 0.93
CA SER A 157 -22.09 28.31 1.05
C SER A 157 -22.40 27.10 1.93
N PHE A 158 -23.68 26.81 2.21
CA PHE A 158 -24.08 25.73 3.12
C PHE A 158 -23.57 24.36 2.64
N TRP A 159 -23.92 23.94 1.42
CA TRP A 159 -23.53 22.63 0.88
C TRP A 159 -22.02 22.48 0.73
N TYR A 160 -21.33 23.54 0.31
CA TYR A 160 -19.87 23.61 0.27
C TYR A 160 -19.27 23.39 1.68
N THR A 161 -19.76 24.13 2.67
CA THR A 161 -19.29 24.02 4.07
C THR A 161 -19.55 22.63 4.64
N ALA A 162 -20.72 22.06 4.39
CA ALA A 162 -21.10 20.73 4.84
C ALA A 162 -20.22 19.64 4.21
N ALA A 163 -19.95 19.72 2.90
CA ALA A 163 -19.07 18.79 2.20
C ALA A 163 -17.62 18.85 2.74
N VAL A 164 -17.04 20.05 2.85
CA VAL A 164 -15.69 20.25 3.40
C VAL A 164 -15.61 19.76 4.84
N ALA A 165 -16.52 20.18 5.71
CA ALA A 165 -16.53 19.77 7.11
C ALA A 165 -16.69 18.24 7.27
N SER A 166 -17.50 17.59 6.43
CA SER A 166 -17.67 16.13 6.48
C SER A 166 -16.41 15.38 6.05
N VAL A 167 -15.82 15.75 4.91
CA VAL A 167 -14.61 15.07 4.39
C VAL A 167 -13.44 15.26 5.34
N TYR A 168 -13.15 16.49 5.78
CA TYR A 168 -12.05 16.75 6.71
C TYR A 168 -12.32 16.19 8.11
N GLY A 169 -13.56 16.25 8.60
CA GLY A 169 -13.95 15.65 9.88
C GLY A 169 -13.73 14.14 9.92
N VAL A 170 -14.15 13.42 8.88
CA VAL A 170 -13.90 11.97 8.74
C VAL A 170 -12.41 11.68 8.58
N THR A 171 -11.69 12.45 7.77
CA THR A 171 -10.24 12.25 7.54
C THR A 171 -9.43 12.45 8.83
N ILE A 172 -9.66 13.56 9.54
CA ILE A 172 -8.96 13.90 10.79
C ILE A 172 -9.36 12.93 11.91
N GLY A 173 -10.65 12.59 12.03
CA GLY A 173 -11.12 11.60 13.00
C GLY A 173 -10.49 10.22 12.77
N SER A 174 -10.38 9.80 11.50
CA SER A 174 -9.74 8.53 11.12
C SER A 174 -8.23 8.55 11.38
N MET A 175 -7.56 9.68 11.15
CA MET A 175 -6.14 9.87 11.45
C MET A 175 -5.87 9.77 12.95
N LEU A 176 -6.63 10.51 13.77
CA LEU A 176 -6.53 10.47 15.23
C LEU A 176 -6.83 9.09 15.79
N PHE A 177 -7.87 8.41 15.29
CA PHE A 177 -8.19 7.05 15.67
C PHE A 177 -7.05 6.08 15.32
N THR A 178 -6.52 6.15 14.09
CA THR A 178 -5.43 5.25 13.65
C THR A 178 -4.16 5.46 14.48
N ALA A 179 -3.85 6.71 14.83
CA ALA A 179 -2.72 7.06 15.69
C ALA A 179 -2.88 6.57 17.14
N ALA A 180 -4.07 6.67 17.73
CA ALA A 180 -4.30 6.40 19.16
C ALA A 180 -4.86 5.01 19.49
N CYS A 181 -5.42 4.27 18.53
CA CYS A 181 -6.02 2.95 18.76
C CYS A 181 -4.94 1.88 18.95
N ASP A 182 -5.16 0.93 19.86
CA ASP A 182 -4.41 -0.33 19.86
C ASP A 182 -4.63 -1.05 18.51
N PRO A 183 -3.58 -1.26 17.70
CA PRO A 183 -3.71 -1.82 16.35
C PRO A 183 -4.17 -3.28 16.33
N GLY A 184 -4.20 -3.94 17.49
CA GLY A 184 -4.57 -5.35 17.64
C GLY A 184 -3.44 -6.15 18.25
N GLN A 185 -2.81 -5.65 19.31
CA GLN A 185 -1.80 -6.42 20.05
C GLN A 185 -2.38 -7.72 20.61
N LEU A 186 -1.54 -8.76 20.73
CA LEU A 186 -1.91 -10.03 21.35
C LEU A 186 -2.53 -9.84 22.74
N SER A 187 -3.46 -10.73 23.09
CA SER A 187 -3.93 -10.85 24.48
C SER A 187 -2.75 -11.19 25.40
N SER A 188 -2.82 -10.81 26.68
CA SER A 188 -1.76 -11.13 27.64
C SER A 188 -1.55 -12.64 27.83
N ASP A 189 -2.58 -13.45 27.56
CA ASP A 189 -2.49 -14.91 27.65
C ASP A 189 -1.77 -15.49 26.42
N THR A 190 -2.17 -15.07 25.21
CA THR A 190 -1.49 -15.44 23.96
C THR A 190 -0.03 -14.95 23.93
N HIS A 191 0.24 -13.77 24.50
CA HIS A 191 1.60 -13.25 24.62
C HIS A 191 2.46 -14.10 25.57
N ARG A 192 1.92 -14.52 26.72
CA ARG A 192 2.61 -15.44 27.64
C ARG A 192 2.85 -16.82 27.04
N ALA A 193 1.89 -17.33 26.26
CA ALA A 193 2.02 -18.58 25.52
C ALA A 193 3.17 -18.51 24.49
N TRP A 194 3.21 -17.44 23.69
CA TRP A 194 4.31 -17.20 22.74
C TRP A 194 5.68 -17.10 23.42
N LEU A 195 5.78 -16.35 24.55
CA LEU A 195 7.00 -16.28 25.35
C LEU A 195 7.41 -17.64 25.99
N ALA A 196 6.47 -18.57 26.15
CA ALA A 196 6.73 -19.93 26.62
C ALA A 196 7.12 -20.90 25.49
N GLY A 197 7.11 -20.46 24.23
CA GLY A 197 7.52 -21.24 23.06
C GLY A 197 6.40 -21.61 22.08
N ASP A 198 5.14 -21.24 22.35
CA ASP A 198 4.05 -21.48 21.39
C ASP A 198 4.25 -20.63 20.11
N PRO A 199 3.90 -21.15 18.92
CA PRO A 199 4.07 -20.41 17.66
C PRO A 199 3.18 -19.15 17.64
N LEU A 200 3.69 -18.11 16.99
CA LEU A 200 2.95 -16.86 16.82
C LEU A 200 1.73 -17.08 15.89
N PRO A 201 0.55 -16.49 16.16
CA PRO A 201 -0.60 -16.55 15.25
C PRO A 201 -0.26 -16.11 13.83
N ARG A 202 -0.91 -16.70 12.82
CA ARG A 202 -0.57 -16.43 11.41
C ARG A 202 -0.81 -14.95 11.10
N ARG A 203 0.10 -14.36 10.30
CA ARG A 203 0.08 -12.94 9.91
C ARG A 203 0.27 -11.96 11.08
N ALA A 204 0.61 -12.41 12.28
CA ALA A 204 1.02 -11.53 13.36
C ALA A 204 2.53 -11.26 13.30
N HIS A 205 2.98 -10.12 13.85
CA HIS A 205 4.38 -9.70 13.80
C HIS A 205 4.78 -8.87 15.02
N LYS A 206 6.03 -9.00 15.50
CA LYS A 206 6.57 -8.23 16.63
C LYS A 206 7.27 -6.96 16.12
N SER A 207 6.53 -5.86 15.99
CA SER A 207 7.16 -4.55 15.78
C SER A 207 7.93 -4.10 17.04
N TRP A 208 9.08 -3.47 16.84
CA TRP A 208 9.91 -2.91 17.91
C TRP A 208 9.22 -1.79 18.72
N ARG A 209 8.25 -1.09 18.10
CA ARG A 209 7.50 0.04 18.70
C ARG A 209 6.54 -0.36 19.81
N LEU A 210 6.11 -1.62 19.85
CA LEU A 210 5.03 -2.11 20.71
C LEU A 210 5.52 -3.25 21.58
N GLU A 211 5.02 -3.29 22.82
CA GLU A 211 5.39 -4.31 23.81
C GLU A 211 5.04 -5.72 23.33
N ARG A 212 3.87 -5.87 22.69
CA ARG A 212 3.32 -7.18 22.27
C ARG A 212 3.21 -7.26 20.75
N PRO A 213 3.32 -8.46 20.15
CA PRO A 213 3.08 -8.65 18.71
C PRO A 213 1.70 -8.18 18.28
N VAL A 214 1.60 -7.65 17.05
CA VAL A 214 0.36 -7.14 16.44
C VAL A 214 -0.25 -8.20 15.54
N LEU A 215 -1.54 -8.49 15.74
CA LEU A 215 -2.32 -9.39 14.89
C LEU A 215 -2.60 -8.79 13.52
N ARG A 216 -2.53 -9.61 12.46
CA ARG A 216 -2.73 -9.23 11.05
C ARG A 216 -1.97 -7.93 10.71
N PHE A 217 -0.68 -7.92 11.03
CA PHE A 217 0.23 -6.77 10.93
C PHE A 217 0.42 -6.38 9.47
N ASP A 218 0.03 -5.16 9.13
CA ASP A 218 0.19 -4.62 7.78
C ASP A 218 1.56 -3.94 7.64
N HIS A 219 1.80 -2.88 8.43
CA HIS A 219 3.06 -2.13 8.46
C HIS A 219 3.14 -1.21 9.70
N TYR A 220 4.31 -0.62 9.95
CA TYR A 220 4.44 0.53 10.87
C TYR A 220 4.39 1.86 10.10
N CYS A 221 3.40 2.71 10.36
CA CYS A 221 3.22 3.95 9.59
C CYS A 221 3.79 5.18 10.32
N ARG A 222 4.89 5.76 9.82
CA ARG A 222 5.52 6.97 10.39
C ARG A 222 4.59 8.18 10.40
N TRP A 223 3.65 8.25 9.47
CA TRP A 223 2.73 9.38 9.30
C TRP A 223 1.54 9.41 10.29
N VAL A 224 1.29 8.30 10.99
CA VAL A 224 0.34 8.26 12.13
C VAL A 224 1.03 7.91 13.46
N GLY A 225 2.28 7.46 13.43
CA GLY A 225 3.07 7.16 14.63
C GLY A 225 2.74 5.81 15.28
N ASN A 226 2.04 4.93 14.57
CA ASN A 226 1.49 3.67 15.10
C ASN A 226 1.57 2.55 14.06
N CYS A 227 1.48 1.30 14.50
CA CYS A 227 1.31 0.17 13.58
C CYS A 227 -0.08 0.18 12.96
N VAL A 228 -0.19 -0.35 11.75
CA VAL A 228 -1.44 -0.65 11.06
C VAL A 228 -1.62 -2.17 11.13
N GLY A 229 -2.75 -2.62 11.70
CA GLY A 229 -2.99 -4.04 11.98
C GLY A 229 -4.47 -4.38 12.02
N LEU A 230 -4.81 -5.53 12.63
CA LEU A 230 -6.17 -6.07 12.69
C LEU A 230 -7.24 -5.01 13.00
N ARG A 231 -7.07 -4.20 14.06
CA ARG A 231 -8.12 -3.32 14.59
C ARG A 231 -8.25 -1.98 13.84
N ASN A 232 -7.16 -1.40 13.35
CA ASN A 232 -7.15 -0.05 12.77
C ASN A 232 -6.98 0.01 11.23
N HIS A 233 -6.58 -1.07 10.53
CA HIS A 233 -6.35 -1.05 9.08
C HIS A 233 -7.58 -0.58 8.26
N ARG A 234 -8.83 -0.87 8.67
CA ARG A 234 -10.02 -0.25 8.03
C ARG A 234 -10.04 1.27 8.12
N VAL A 235 -9.70 1.81 9.28
CA VAL A 235 -9.74 3.25 9.54
C VAL A 235 -8.54 3.95 8.88
N PHE A 236 -7.40 3.28 8.78
CA PHE A 236 -6.29 3.70 7.92
C PHE A 236 -6.72 3.82 6.45
N MET A 237 -7.48 2.86 5.91
CA MET A 237 -8.03 2.96 4.53
C MET A 237 -9.03 4.10 4.36
N VAL A 238 -9.87 4.39 5.37
CA VAL A 238 -10.76 5.56 5.36
C VAL A 238 -9.96 6.87 5.45
N MET A 239 -8.88 6.91 6.23
CA MET A 239 -7.97 8.05 6.31
C MET A 239 -7.27 8.32 4.97
N THR A 240 -6.68 7.32 4.33
CA THR A 240 -5.96 7.50 3.05
C THR A 240 -6.93 7.87 1.91
N ALA A 241 -8.12 7.27 1.86
CA ALA A 241 -9.18 7.69 0.95
C ALA A 241 -9.64 9.13 1.24
N GLY A 242 -9.76 9.49 2.51
CA GLY A 242 -10.10 10.85 2.97
C GLY A 242 -9.06 11.89 2.58
N LEU A 243 -7.76 11.59 2.67
CA LEU A 243 -6.68 12.48 2.21
C LEU A 243 -6.74 12.73 0.70
N VAL A 244 -7.00 11.69 -0.10
CA VAL A 244 -7.20 11.83 -1.56
C VAL A 244 -8.46 12.66 -1.87
N ALA A 245 -9.56 12.42 -1.14
CA ALA A 245 -10.81 13.18 -1.29
C ALA A 245 -10.65 14.66 -0.91
N SER A 246 -9.95 14.95 0.19
CA SER A 246 -9.58 16.31 0.63
C SER A 246 -8.76 17.04 -0.43
N ALA A 247 -7.76 16.36 -1.00
CA ALA A 247 -6.91 16.91 -2.05
C ALA A 247 -7.68 17.22 -3.35
N LEU A 248 -8.56 16.30 -3.79
CA LEU A 248 -9.43 16.50 -4.95
C LEU A 248 -10.44 17.65 -4.73
N LEU A 249 -11.09 17.69 -3.57
CA LEU A 249 -12.04 18.72 -3.20
C LEU A 249 -11.38 20.10 -3.12
N GLY A 250 -10.19 20.17 -2.52
CA GLY A 250 -9.38 21.38 -2.44
C GLY A 250 -8.97 21.90 -3.82
N ALA A 251 -8.32 21.06 -4.63
CA ALA A 251 -7.89 21.43 -5.97
C ALA A 251 -9.06 21.84 -6.89
N ALA A 252 -10.21 21.16 -6.81
CA ALA A 252 -11.40 21.52 -7.56
C ALA A 252 -11.98 22.87 -7.12
N ALA A 253 -12.05 23.13 -5.82
CA ALA A 253 -12.51 24.41 -5.29
C ALA A 253 -11.58 25.56 -5.70
N ASP A 254 -10.26 25.39 -5.55
CA ASP A 254 -9.28 26.41 -5.90
C ASP A 254 -9.25 26.71 -7.40
N ALA A 255 -9.35 25.68 -8.25
CA ALA A 255 -9.42 25.83 -9.69
C ALA A 255 -10.70 26.54 -10.15
N ALA A 256 -11.86 26.17 -9.58
CA ALA A 256 -13.13 26.81 -9.89
C ALA A 256 -13.16 28.29 -9.46
N LEU A 257 -12.66 28.59 -8.25
CA LEU A 257 -12.56 29.95 -7.74
C LEU A 257 -11.53 30.78 -8.52
N GLY A 258 -10.37 30.20 -8.84
CA GLY A 258 -9.35 30.83 -9.67
C GLY A 258 -9.88 31.19 -11.06
N LEU A 259 -10.60 30.27 -11.71
CA LEU A 259 -11.24 30.51 -13.00
C LEU A 259 -12.34 31.58 -12.91
N ALA A 260 -13.23 31.51 -11.91
CA ALA A 260 -14.29 32.50 -11.71
C ALA A 260 -13.71 33.92 -11.48
N LEU A 261 -12.61 34.02 -10.74
CA LEU A 261 -11.88 35.27 -10.54
C LEU A 261 -11.26 35.78 -11.85
N LEU A 262 -10.56 34.92 -12.61
CA LEU A 262 -9.96 35.28 -13.91
C LEU A 262 -10.98 35.73 -14.96
N LEU A 263 -12.16 35.10 -14.99
CA LEU A 263 -13.26 35.47 -15.88
C LEU A 263 -14.04 36.72 -15.42
N GLY A 264 -13.59 37.41 -14.36
CA GLY A 264 -14.19 38.65 -13.89
C GLY A 264 -15.49 38.46 -13.13
N GLY A 265 -15.65 37.34 -12.42
CA GLY A 265 -16.81 37.02 -11.58
C GLY A 265 -17.30 38.25 -10.79
N ALA A 266 -18.53 38.65 -11.08
CA ALA A 266 -19.05 39.96 -10.68
C ALA A 266 -19.17 40.09 -9.16
N PRO A 267 -18.92 41.29 -8.59
CA PRO A 267 -19.27 41.56 -7.21
C PRO A 267 -20.80 41.48 -7.03
N PRO A 268 -21.30 41.03 -5.86
CA PRO A 268 -22.73 41.08 -5.57
C PRO A 268 -23.26 42.52 -5.63
N ARG A 269 -24.52 42.66 -6.06
CA ARG A 269 -25.22 43.95 -6.22
C ARG A 269 -25.12 44.79 -4.93
N GLY A 270 -24.37 45.89 -4.98
CA GLY A 270 -24.29 46.88 -3.89
C GLY A 270 -22.91 47.53 -3.72
N ALA A 271 -21.83 46.86 -4.12
CA ALA A 271 -20.49 47.44 -4.10
C ALA A 271 -20.19 48.21 -5.39
N GLY A 272 -19.68 49.45 -5.26
CA GLY A 272 -19.29 50.29 -6.41
C GLY A 272 -18.16 49.67 -7.24
N GLY A 273 -18.19 49.96 -8.56
CA GLY A 273 -17.41 49.29 -9.61
C GLY A 273 -15.97 48.89 -9.27
N GLY A 274 -15.79 47.60 -8.97
CA GLY A 274 -14.51 46.91 -8.88
C GLY A 274 -14.74 45.39 -8.97
N GLY A 275 -13.98 44.68 -9.79
CA GLY A 275 -14.10 43.22 -9.91
C GLY A 275 -13.70 42.49 -8.62
N ALA A 276 -14.11 41.22 -8.46
CA ALA A 276 -13.75 40.44 -7.27
C ALA A 276 -12.23 40.23 -7.08
N LEU A 277 -11.45 40.23 -8.19
CA LEU A 277 -10.00 40.06 -8.17
C LEU A 277 -9.22 41.12 -7.35
N PRO A 278 -9.39 42.43 -7.57
CA PRO A 278 -8.74 43.44 -6.74
C PRO A 278 -9.20 43.41 -5.27
N ALA A 279 -10.46 43.06 -4.99
CA ALA A 279 -10.99 42.98 -3.63
C ALA A 279 -10.33 41.88 -2.77
N LEU A 280 -9.87 40.79 -3.39
CA LEU A 280 -9.17 39.69 -2.71
C LEU A 280 -7.74 40.05 -2.23
N GLY A 281 -7.17 41.15 -2.75
CA GLY A 281 -5.79 41.53 -2.51
C GLY A 281 -4.76 40.52 -3.06
N TRP A 282 -3.48 40.85 -2.93
CA TRP A 282 -2.40 39.93 -3.34
C TRP A 282 -2.31 38.71 -2.41
N LEU A 283 -2.56 38.91 -1.11
CA LEU A 283 -2.48 37.87 -0.09
C LEU A 283 -3.49 36.75 -0.31
N GLY A 284 -4.76 37.07 -0.56
CA GLY A 284 -5.79 36.05 -0.83
C GLY A 284 -5.51 35.24 -2.09
N ARG A 285 -4.94 35.86 -3.13
CA ARG A 285 -4.48 35.14 -4.34
C ARG A 285 -3.30 34.22 -4.06
N ALA A 286 -2.33 34.68 -3.26
CA ALA A 286 -1.19 33.86 -2.85
C ALA A 286 -1.62 32.65 -2.00
N LEU A 287 -2.56 32.84 -1.07
CA LEU A 287 -3.12 31.77 -0.25
C LEU A 287 -3.90 30.74 -1.08
N LEU A 288 -4.70 31.19 -2.06
CA LEU A 288 -5.42 30.30 -2.99
C LEU A 288 -4.45 29.46 -3.83
N ALA A 289 -3.40 30.09 -4.38
CA ALA A 289 -2.38 29.38 -5.16
C ALA A 289 -1.55 28.40 -4.29
N ALA A 290 -1.22 28.78 -3.06
CA ALA A 290 -0.54 27.91 -2.11
C ALA A 290 -1.40 26.70 -1.71
N HIS A 291 -2.71 26.90 -1.51
CA HIS A 291 -3.64 25.81 -1.21
C HIS A 291 -3.82 24.84 -2.40
N LEU A 292 -3.85 25.36 -3.64
CA LEU A 292 -3.88 24.53 -4.85
C LEU A 292 -2.59 23.70 -4.99
N ALA A 293 -1.43 24.32 -4.76
CA ALA A 293 -0.13 23.63 -4.79
C ALA A 293 -0.04 22.55 -3.70
N TYR A 294 -0.50 22.85 -2.47
CA TYR A 294 -0.63 21.86 -1.39
C TYR A 294 -1.54 20.70 -1.79
N SER A 295 -2.73 20.99 -2.34
CA SER A 295 -3.71 19.99 -2.76
C SER A 295 -3.14 19.07 -3.84
N ALA A 296 -2.42 19.62 -4.83
CA ALA A 296 -1.74 18.84 -5.86
C ALA A 296 -0.62 17.96 -5.29
N GLY A 297 0.19 18.48 -4.35
CA GLY A 297 1.23 17.71 -3.66
C GLY A 297 0.66 16.58 -2.81
N LEU A 298 -0.39 16.86 -2.01
CA LEU A 298 -1.08 15.86 -1.21
C LEU A 298 -1.69 14.76 -2.10
N PHE A 299 -2.31 15.12 -3.23
CA PHE A 299 -2.83 14.15 -4.20
C PHE A 299 -1.72 13.26 -4.77
N HIS A 300 -0.59 13.85 -5.18
CA HIS A 300 0.56 13.12 -5.70
C HIS A 300 1.11 12.10 -4.71
N CYS A 301 1.18 12.44 -3.43
CA CYS A 301 1.65 11.54 -2.37
C CYS A 301 0.59 10.49 -1.96
N ALA A 302 -0.68 10.89 -1.80
CA ALA A 302 -1.72 10.03 -1.22
C ALA A 302 -2.30 8.99 -2.20
N VAL A 303 -2.37 9.30 -3.51
CA VAL A 303 -2.96 8.40 -4.50
C VAL A 303 -2.19 7.09 -4.71
N PRO A 304 -0.85 7.09 -4.85
CA PRO A 304 -0.07 5.84 -4.93
C PRO A 304 -0.30 4.93 -3.73
N ILE A 305 -0.34 5.50 -2.52
CA ILE A 305 -0.59 4.78 -1.26
C ILE A 305 -1.96 4.11 -1.29
N LEU A 306 -3.02 4.89 -1.54
CA LEU A 306 -4.39 4.36 -1.59
C LEU A 306 -4.54 3.26 -2.65
N ARG A 307 -3.89 3.41 -3.81
CA ARG A 307 -3.89 2.41 -4.89
C ARG A 307 -3.18 1.13 -4.48
N LEU A 308 -2.00 1.22 -3.86
CA LEU A 308 -1.26 0.07 -3.37
C LEU A 308 -2.11 -0.72 -2.37
N HIS A 309 -2.58 -0.08 -1.31
CA HIS A 309 -3.40 -0.78 -0.30
C HIS A 309 -4.73 -1.29 -0.86
N ALA A 310 -5.38 -0.58 -1.81
CA ALA A 310 -6.56 -1.12 -2.48
C ALA A 310 -6.24 -2.42 -3.27
N GLY A 311 -5.09 -2.47 -3.94
CA GLY A 311 -4.55 -3.67 -4.58
C GLY A 311 -4.29 -4.81 -3.61
N LEU A 312 -3.58 -4.55 -2.50
CA LEU A 312 -3.33 -5.51 -1.44
C LEU A 312 -4.63 -6.05 -0.82
N VAL A 313 -5.58 -5.16 -0.49
CA VAL A 313 -6.92 -5.53 0.01
C VAL A 313 -7.66 -6.41 -1.00
N SER A 314 -7.60 -6.11 -2.30
CA SER A 314 -8.25 -6.92 -3.34
C SER A 314 -7.66 -8.33 -3.49
N ARG A 315 -6.46 -8.59 -2.98
CA ARG A 315 -5.77 -9.88 -2.99
C ARG A 315 -5.66 -10.51 -1.59
N ASN A 316 -6.29 -9.86 -0.60
CA ASN A 316 -6.16 -10.17 0.83
C ASN A 316 -4.70 -10.38 1.27
N GLU A 317 -3.85 -9.45 0.87
CA GLU A 317 -2.42 -9.40 1.17
C GLU A 317 -2.14 -8.25 2.15
N LEU A 318 -1.03 -8.36 2.89
CA LEU A 318 -0.51 -7.32 3.79
C LEU A 318 0.74 -6.67 3.20
N VAL A 319 1.02 -5.41 3.55
CA VAL A 319 2.27 -4.77 3.11
C VAL A 319 3.50 -5.57 3.56
N HIS A 320 3.50 -6.11 4.78
CA HIS A 320 4.57 -6.98 5.28
C HIS A 320 4.78 -8.25 4.42
N GLU A 321 3.70 -8.91 3.96
CA GLU A 321 3.76 -10.09 3.09
C GLU A 321 4.24 -9.71 1.67
N TRP A 322 3.78 -8.57 1.16
CA TRP A 322 4.16 -8.03 -0.14
C TRP A 322 5.66 -7.63 -0.22
N LYS A 323 6.19 -7.08 0.88
CA LYS A 323 7.61 -6.73 1.04
C LYS A 323 8.54 -7.95 1.08
N ARG A 324 8.03 -9.07 1.59
CA ARG A 324 8.72 -10.38 1.66
C ARG A 324 8.55 -11.21 0.38
N ASP A 325 7.83 -10.69 -0.61
CA ASP A 325 7.49 -11.36 -1.86
C ASP A 325 6.87 -12.78 -1.68
N ASP A 326 6.20 -13.00 -0.54
CA ASP A 326 5.68 -14.31 -0.13
C ASP A 326 4.81 -14.99 -1.22
N PHE A 327 4.13 -14.20 -2.05
CA PHE A 327 3.18 -14.65 -3.09
C PHE A 327 3.60 -14.29 -4.54
N TYR A 328 4.87 -13.99 -4.79
CA TYR A 328 5.36 -13.54 -6.11
C TYR A 328 6.22 -14.58 -6.83
N VAL A 329 6.11 -14.62 -8.15
CA VAL A 329 6.84 -15.54 -9.04
C VAL A 329 7.42 -14.82 -10.25
N ILE A 330 8.41 -15.41 -10.91
CA ILE A 330 8.88 -14.97 -12.24
C ILE A 330 8.39 -15.95 -13.31
N ARG A 331 8.00 -15.40 -14.46
CA ARG A 331 7.64 -16.16 -15.67
C ARG A 331 8.51 -15.73 -16.85
N THR A 332 9.71 -16.29 -16.96
CA THR A 332 10.66 -16.01 -18.05
C THR A 332 10.21 -16.55 -19.42
N SER A 333 9.29 -17.52 -19.46
CA SER A 333 8.73 -18.10 -20.68
C SER A 333 7.25 -18.48 -20.51
N PRO A 334 6.39 -18.33 -21.55
CA PRO A 334 4.98 -18.75 -21.50
C PRO A 334 4.75 -20.27 -21.31
N VAL A 335 5.83 -21.07 -21.40
CA VAL A 335 5.80 -22.54 -21.33
C VAL A 335 6.60 -23.05 -20.11
N GLY A 336 7.30 -22.17 -19.39
CA GLY A 336 8.07 -22.53 -18.20
C GLY A 336 7.19 -22.61 -16.95
N GLU A 337 7.58 -23.48 -16.01
CA GLU A 337 7.04 -23.43 -14.65
C GLU A 337 7.46 -22.12 -13.95
N PRO A 338 6.57 -21.50 -13.15
CA PRO A 338 6.89 -20.27 -12.43
C PRO A 338 7.87 -20.52 -11.28
N ILE A 339 8.96 -19.75 -11.25
CA ILE A 339 9.95 -19.78 -10.17
C ILE A 339 9.47 -18.87 -9.03
N TRP A 340 9.54 -19.32 -7.77
CA TRP A 340 9.19 -18.46 -6.63
C TRP A 340 10.26 -17.40 -6.42
N VAL A 341 9.87 -16.17 -6.10
CA VAL A 341 10.84 -15.09 -5.85
C VAL A 341 11.77 -15.40 -4.67
N ASN A 342 11.29 -16.12 -3.66
CA ASN A 342 12.10 -16.49 -2.49
C ASN A 342 12.98 -17.73 -2.71
N ASP A 343 12.92 -18.36 -3.90
CA ASP A 343 13.85 -19.42 -4.32
C ASP A 343 15.01 -18.88 -5.19
N LEU A 344 15.04 -17.57 -5.47
CA LEU A 344 16.08 -16.92 -6.29
C LEU A 344 17.35 -16.65 -5.48
N ASP A 345 18.49 -16.63 -6.15
CA ASP A 345 19.69 -15.99 -5.59
C ASP A 345 19.62 -14.46 -5.70
N VAL A 346 20.60 -13.79 -5.10
CA VAL A 346 20.63 -12.32 -5.00
C VAL A 346 20.82 -11.65 -6.37
N ASP A 347 21.53 -12.27 -7.30
CA ASP A 347 21.78 -11.69 -8.61
C ASP A 347 20.52 -11.80 -9.48
N ASP A 348 19.90 -12.98 -9.53
CA ASP A 348 18.60 -13.22 -10.19
C ASP A 348 17.48 -12.35 -9.58
N TYR A 349 17.40 -12.23 -8.25
CA TYR A 349 16.40 -11.38 -7.59
C TYR A 349 16.50 -9.91 -8.05
N ASN A 350 17.72 -9.39 -8.18
CA ASN A 350 17.96 -8.01 -8.62
C ASN A 350 17.72 -7.84 -10.13
N GLU A 351 18.09 -8.81 -10.98
CA GLU A 351 17.85 -8.75 -12.43
C GLU A 351 16.34 -8.76 -12.74
N TYR A 352 15.57 -9.61 -12.07
CA TYR A 352 14.15 -9.84 -12.36
C TYR A 352 13.18 -9.04 -11.49
N PHE A 353 13.66 -8.08 -10.69
CA PHE A 353 12.87 -7.35 -9.69
C PHE A 353 11.57 -6.69 -10.21
N ASP A 354 11.64 -6.02 -11.37
CA ASP A 354 10.47 -5.40 -12.02
C ASP A 354 9.63 -6.40 -12.85
N HIS A 355 10.02 -7.69 -12.86
CA HIS A 355 9.33 -8.80 -13.52
C HIS A 355 8.53 -9.70 -12.55
N PHE A 356 8.48 -9.38 -11.26
CA PHE A 356 7.73 -10.16 -10.26
C PHE A 356 6.22 -10.12 -10.52
N GLU A 357 5.62 -11.27 -10.80
CA GLU A 357 4.18 -11.47 -11.00
C GLU A 357 3.53 -12.09 -9.75
N TYR A 358 2.39 -11.57 -9.33
CA TYR A 358 1.64 -12.15 -8.21
C TYR A 358 0.95 -13.45 -8.61
N ASP A 359 1.12 -14.51 -7.81
CA ASP A 359 0.47 -15.80 -8.02
C ASP A 359 -0.56 -16.09 -6.91
N ALA A 360 -1.84 -15.95 -7.25
CA ALA A 360 -2.95 -16.22 -6.34
C ALA A 360 -2.97 -17.67 -5.80
N SER A 361 -2.36 -18.64 -6.50
CA SER A 361 -2.29 -20.02 -6.02
C SER A 361 -1.38 -20.19 -4.79
N ARG A 362 -0.44 -19.26 -4.58
CA ARG A 362 0.45 -19.22 -3.41
C ARG A 362 -0.15 -18.48 -2.21
N ASN A 363 -1.20 -17.68 -2.40
CA ASN A 363 -1.84 -16.93 -1.32
C ASN A 363 -3.10 -17.67 -0.81
N PRO A 364 -3.04 -18.39 0.32
CA PRO A 364 -4.19 -19.14 0.86
C PRO A 364 -5.30 -18.25 1.42
N PHE A 365 -5.10 -16.92 1.47
CA PHE A 365 -6.09 -15.94 1.91
C PHE A 365 -6.81 -15.25 0.74
N ASP A 366 -6.30 -15.35 -0.50
CA ASP A 366 -6.95 -14.81 -1.69
C ASP A 366 -8.14 -15.70 -2.11
N LYS A 367 -9.35 -15.14 -1.95
CA LYS A 367 -10.64 -15.75 -2.33
C LYS A 367 -11.27 -15.04 -3.53
N GLY A 368 -10.48 -14.25 -4.26
CA GLY A 368 -10.88 -13.37 -5.35
C GLY A 368 -11.35 -11.99 -4.87
N CYS A 369 -11.09 -10.96 -5.69
CA CYS A 369 -11.30 -9.54 -5.38
C CYS A 369 -12.62 -9.19 -4.66
N ALA A 370 -13.77 -9.68 -5.15
CA ALA A 370 -15.06 -9.38 -4.51
C ALA A 370 -15.17 -9.97 -3.10
N ALA A 371 -14.73 -11.22 -2.90
CA ALA A 371 -14.74 -11.87 -1.60
C ALA A 371 -13.72 -11.24 -0.64
N ASN A 372 -12.52 -10.91 -1.12
CA ASN A 372 -11.47 -10.26 -0.34
C ASN A 372 -11.89 -8.85 0.13
N CYS A 373 -12.48 -8.05 -0.76
CA CYS A 373 -13.03 -6.74 -0.41
C CYS A 373 -14.18 -6.87 0.61
N TRP A 374 -15.12 -7.80 0.40
CA TRP A 374 -16.21 -8.05 1.36
C TRP A 374 -15.65 -8.46 2.73
N LEU A 375 -14.73 -9.42 2.77
CA LEU A 375 -14.07 -9.88 3.97
C LEU A 375 -13.32 -8.75 4.68
N PHE A 376 -12.55 -7.95 3.92
CA PHE A 376 -11.80 -6.83 4.46
C PHE A 376 -12.72 -5.80 5.12
N TRP A 377 -13.87 -5.46 4.53
CA TRP A 377 -14.78 -4.41 5.03
C TRP A 377 -15.86 -4.90 6.01
N CYS A 378 -16.37 -6.11 5.88
CA CYS A 378 -17.58 -6.57 6.58
C CYS A 378 -17.32 -7.58 7.72
N THR A 379 -16.19 -8.30 7.74
CA THR A 379 -15.90 -9.28 8.82
C THR A 379 -15.72 -8.62 10.19
N ALA A 380 -16.17 -9.26 11.28
CA ALA A 380 -15.96 -8.75 12.63
C ALA A 380 -14.47 -8.86 13.05
N ARG A 381 -13.87 -7.76 13.50
CA ARG A 381 -12.44 -7.68 13.89
C ARG A 381 -12.20 -7.58 15.41
N SER A 382 -13.27 -7.60 16.19
CA SER A 382 -13.29 -7.45 17.65
C SER A 382 -13.95 -8.62 18.39
N GLY A 383 -14.21 -9.73 17.70
CA GLY A 383 -14.80 -10.93 18.30
C GLY A 383 -13.84 -11.61 19.30
N PRO A 384 -14.35 -12.30 20.34
CA PRO A 384 -13.54 -13.14 21.20
C PRO A 384 -12.75 -14.16 20.38
N GLY A 385 -11.45 -14.29 20.63
CA GLY A 385 -10.57 -15.21 19.90
C GLY A 385 -10.25 -14.83 18.45
N GLN A 386 -10.63 -13.64 17.96
CA GLN A 386 -10.29 -13.21 16.60
C GLN A 386 -8.80 -12.89 16.47
N LEU A 387 -8.06 -13.75 15.74
CA LEU A 387 -6.63 -13.61 15.46
C LEU A 387 -6.33 -12.89 14.12
N GLY A 388 -7.34 -12.68 13.26
CA GLY A 388 -7.16 -11.99 11.98
C GLY A 388 -6.71 -12.88 10.82
N GLU A 389 -6.77 -14.21 11.00
CA GLU A 389 -6.38 -15.23 10.03
C GLU A 389 -7.46 -15.44 8.93
N PHE A 390 -7.89 -14.36 8.28
CA PHE A 390 -8.94 -14.39 7.27
C PHE A 390 -8.47 -13.91 5.90
#